data_AF-A0A6B0SW46-F1
#
_entry.id   AF-A0A6B0SW46-F1
#
_cell.length_a   1.000
_cell.length_b   1.000
_cell.length_c   1.000
_cell.angle_alpha   90.00
_cell.angle_beta   90.00
_cell.angle_gamma   90.00
#
_symmetry.space_group_name_H-M   'P 1'
#
loop_
_entity.id
_entity.type
_entity.pdbx_description
1 polymer ?
#
loop_
_entity_poly.entity_id
_entity_poly.type
_entity_poly.pdbx_seq_one_letter_code
_entity_poly.pdbx_strand_id
1 'polypeptide(L)' 'MVGFDAAIDWLARRSRPAQLILVGVVALLLGYQAIRLAGRDPSSELAYVGGALFLLGQLVGFTGLALLAYRLLTE' A
#
# COMPACT_ATOMS: atom_id res chain seq x y z
N MET A 1 -10.19 -8.25 -16.39
CA MET A 1 -8.88 -7.60 -16.19
C MET A 1 -8.87 -6.16 -16.72
N VAL A 2 -9.31 -5.90 -17.97
CA VAL A 2 -9.29 -4.57 -18.62
C VAL A 2 -9.96 -3.42 -17.82
N GLY A 3 -11.05 -3.69 -17.08
CA GLY A 3 -11.74 -2.65 -16.30
C GLY A 3 -11.04 -2.24 -15.00
N PHE A 4 -10.22 -3.12 -14.43
CA PHE A 4 -9.51 -2.85 -13.17
C PHE A 4 -8.30 -1.95 -13.41
N ASP A 5 -7.57 -2.21 -14.49
CA ASP A 5 -6.45 -1.38 -14.91
C ASP A 5 -6.93 0.03 -15.30
N ALA A 6 -8.03 0.16 -16.04
CA ALA A 6 -8.60 1.47 -16.39
C ALA A 6 -9.06 2.26 -15.15
N ALA A 7 -9.60 1.59 -14.13
CA ALA A 7 -10.02 2.23 -12.88
C ALA A 7 -8.81 2.70 -12.05
N ILE A 8 -7.76 1.89 -11.96
CA ILE A 8 -6.48 2.25 -11.32
C ILE A 8 -5.86 3.44 -12.05
N ASP A 9 -5.82 3.41 -13.38
CA ASP A 9 -5.21 4.43 -14.21
C ASP A 9 -6.00 5.75 -14.19
N TRP A 10 -7.34 5.66 -14.10
CA TRP A 10 -8.22 6.82 -13.89
C TRP A 10 -8.06 7.43 -12.48
N LEU A 11 -7.95 6.58 -11.44
CA LEU A 11 -7.78 7.01 -10.05
C LEU A 11 -6.38 7.59 -9.80
N ALA A 12 -5.36 7.00 -10.40
CA ALA A 12 -3.97 7.47 -10.38
C ALA A 12 -3.82 8.85 -11.05
N ARG A 13 -4.65 9.19 -12.03
CA ARG A 13 -4.57 10.49 -12.70
C ARG A 13 -5.16 11.66 -11.90
N ARG A 14 -5.96 11.44 -10.84
CA ARG A 14 -6.80 12.51 -10.26
C ARG A 14 -6.63 12.78 -8.77
N SER A 15 -6.12 11.85 -7.96
CA SER A 15 -5.99 12.12 -6.52
C SER A 15 -4.72 11.51 -5.91
N ARG A 16 -3.78 12.40 -5.50
CA ARG A 16 -2.62 12.05 -4.65
C ARG A 16 -3.03 11.16 -3.45
N PRO A 17 -4.16 11.41 -2.75
CA PRO A 17 -4.66 10.49 -1.72
C PRO A 17 -4.87 9.06 -2.22
N ALA A 18 -5.47 8.86 -3.39
CA ALA A 18 -5.72 7.52 -3.91
C ALA A 18 -4.46 6.84 -4.43
N GLN A 19 -3.51 7.59 -4.98
CA GLN A 19 -2.18 7.06 -5.30
C GLN A 19 -1.49 6.54 -4.04
N LEU A 20 -1.52 7.30 -2.94
CA LEU A 20 -0.96 6.87 -1.66
C LEU A 20 -1.68 5.63 -1.11
N ILE A 21 -3.01 5.58 -1.20
CA ILE A 21 -3.78 4.39 -0.80
C ILE A 21 -3.33 3.17 -1.63
N LEU A 22 -3.28 3.29 -2.96
CA LEU A 22 -2.89 2.20 -3.85
C LEU A 22 -1.46 1.73 -3.60
N VAL A 23 -0.50 2.65 -3.56
CA VAL A 23 0.92 2.33 -3.29
C VAL A 23 1.07 1.68 -1.92
N GLY A 24 0.37 2.21 -0.91
CA GLY A 24 0.37 1.65 0.44
C GLY A 24 -0.16 0.22 0.48
N VAL A 25 -1.29 -0.04 -0.19
CA VAL A 25 -1.89 -1.38 -0.29
C VAL A 25 -0.97 -2.36 -1.02
N VAL A 26 -0.35 -1.94 -2.14
CA VAL A 26 0.60 -2.78 -2.87
C VAL A 26 1.80 -3.15 -2.01
N ALA A 27 2.40 -2.17 -1.31
CA ALA A 27 3.52 -2.42 -0.40
C ALA A 27 3.14 -3.35 0.77
N LEU A 28 1.95 -3.18 1.34
CA LEU A 28 1.38 -4.09 2.34
C LEU A 28 1.29 -5.53 1.85
N LEU A 29 0.72 -5.73 0.66
CA LEU A 29 0.54 -7.06 0.08
C LEU A 29 1.89 -7.71 -0.23
N LEU A 30 2.82 -6.99 -0.84
CA LEU A 30 4.16 -7.48 -1.13
C LEU A 30 4.94 -7.80 0.16
N GLY A 31 4.86 -6.93 1.16
CA GLY A 31 5.50 -7.14 2.46
C GLY A 31 4.97 -8.39 3.16
N TYR A 32 3.65 -8.60 3.15
CA TYR A 32 3.04 -9.81 3.70
C TYR A 32 3.50 -11.08 2.95
N GLN A 33 3.53 -11.07 1.61
CA GLN A 33 3.99 -12.23 0.86
C GLN A 33 5.48 -12.52 1.12
N ALA A 34 6.32 -11.49 1.25
CA ALA A 34 7.72 -11.66 1.62
C ALA A 34 7.86 -12.31 3.01
N ILE A 35 7.19 -11.79 4.03
CA ILE A 35 7.19 -12.39 5.38
C ILE A 35 6.74 -13.86 5.32
N ARG A 36 5.66 -14.13 4.57
CA ARG A 36 5.12 -15.48 4.42
C ARG A 36 6.11 -16.43 3.72
N LEU A 37 6.83 -15.95 2.69
CA LEU A 37 7.84 -16.73 1.97
C LEU A 37 9.08 -17.00 2.83
N ALA A 38 9.48 -16.05 3.68
CA ALA A 38 10.56 -16.23 4.64
C ALA A 38 10.23 -17.30 5.71
N GLY A 39 8.95 -17.56 5.96
CA GLY A 39 8.49 -18.64 6.82
C GLY A 39 8.81 -18.37 8.30
N ARG A 40 9.33 -19.39 9.01
CA ARG A 40 9.67 -19.29 10.44
C ARG A 40 11.14 -19.00 10.72
N ASP A 41 11.92 -18.64 9.71
CA ASP A 41 13.33 -18.32 9.89
C ASP A 41 13.47 -16.91 10.51
N PRO A 42 13.88 -16.79 11.79
CA PRO A 42 13.99 -15.51 12.47
C PRO A 42 15.18 -14.66 11.99
N SER A 43 16.11 -15.25 11.24
CA SER A 43 17.29 -14.59 10.68
C SER A 43 17.14 -14.24 9.18
N SER A 44 15.99 -14.54 8.57
CA SER A 44 15.78 -14.28 7.16
C SER A 44 15.72 -12.77 6.87
N GLU A 45 16.69 -12.25 6.13
CA GLU A 45 16.69 -10.87 5.62
C GLU A 45 15.38 -10.54 4.88
N LEU A 46 14.80 -11.54 4.20
CA LEU A 46 13.56 -11.39 3.44
C LEU A 46 12.34 -11.16 4.38
N ALA A 47 12.36 -11.70 5.60
CA ALA A 47 11.36 -11.39 6.62
C ALA A 47 11.50 -9.94 7.11
N TYR A 48 12.72 -9.44 7.29
CA TYR A 48 12.97 -8.05 7.68
C TYR A 48 12.57 -7.06 6.59
N VAL A 49 12.95 -7.32 5.34
CA VAL A 49 12.53 -6.51 4.19
C VAL A 49 11.01 -6.55 4.03
N GLY A 50 10.40 -7.73 4.16
CA GLY A 50 8.95 -7.89 4.11
C GLY A 50 8.23 -7.12 5.22
N GLY A 51 8.73 -7.19 6.46
CA GLY A 51 8.24 -6.43 7.60
C GLY A 51 8.35 -4.92 7.41
N ALA A 52 9.50 -4.44 6.93
CA ALA A 52 9.71 -3.03 6.64
C ALA A 52 8.76 -2.54 5.53
N LEU A 53 8.59 -3.32 4.46
CA LEU A 53 7.68 -2.99 3.37
C LEU A 53 6.21 -3.00 3.82
N PHE A 54 5.85 -3.93 4.70
CA PHE A 54 4.52 -4.01 5.31
C PHE A 54 4.21 -2.76 6.15
N LEU A 55 5.13 -2.36 7.02
CA LEU A 55 4.98 -1.15 7.84
C LEU A 55 4.94 0.13 7.00
N LEU A 56 5.80 0.22 5.99
CA LEU A 56 5.81 1.36 5.07
C LEU A 56 4.50 1.44 4.27
N GLY A 57 3.98 0.29 3.82
CA GLY A 57 2.68 0.21 3.17
C GLY A 57 1.53 0.70 4.04
N GLN A 58 1.52 0.34 5.33
CA GLN A 58 0.54 0.88 6.28
C GLN A 58 0.63 2.39 6.40
N LEU A 59 1.84 2.92 6.63
CA LEU A 59 2.04 4.35 6.85
C LEU A 59 1.59 5.16 5.65
N VAL A 60 1.96 4.74 4.44
CA VAL A 60 1.60 5.38 3.18
C VAL A 60 0.09 5.26 2.92
N GLY A 61 -0.48 4.07 3.11
CA GLY A 61 -1.91 3.83 2.91
C GLY A 61 -2.79 4.64 3.87
N PHE A 62 -2.45 4.65 5.16
CA PHE A 62 -3.16 5.45 6.16
C PHE A 62 -3.01 6.95 5.92
N THR A 63 -1.84 7.42 5.47
CA THR A 63 -1.66 8.83 5.08
C THR A 63 -2.60 9.18 3.93
N GLY A 64 -2.71 8.31 2.92
CA GLY A 64 -3.66 8.50 1.82
C GLY A 64 -5.11 8.56 2.30
N LEU A 65 -5.52 7.67 3.20
CA LEU A 65 -6.86 7.68 3.80
C LEU A 65 -7.13 8.94 4.62
N ALA A 66 -6.17 9.39 5.42
CA ALA A 66 -6.29 10.60 6.22
C ALA A 66 -6.45 11.84 5.35
N LEU A 67 -5.67 11.96 4.27
CA LEU A 67 -5.78 13.07 3.32
C LEU A 67 -7.10 13.05 2.55
N LEU A 68 -7.59 11.86 2.20
CA LEU A 68 -8.91 11.71 1.56
C LEU A 68 -10.02 12.14 2.51
N ALA A 69 -10.01 11.64 3.75
CA ALA A 69 -10.98 12.02 4.77
C ALA A 69 -10.97 13.52 5.06
N TYR A 70 -9.77 14.11 5.21
CA TYR A 70 -9.62 15.55 5.40
C TYR A 70 -10.29 16.34 4.26
N ARG A 71 -10.01 15.98 3.00
CA ARG A 71 -10.65 16.63 1.85
C ARG A 71 -12.17 16.53 1.89
N LEU A 72 -12.71 15.34 2.15
CA LEU A 72 -14.15 15.11 2.21
C LEU A 72 -14.85 15.85 3.36
N LEU A 73 -14.12 16.25 4.40
CA LEU A 73 -14.65 17.04 5.51
C LEU A 73 -14.54 18.55 5.28
N THR A 74 -13.67 18.99 4.37
CA THR A 74 -13.38 20.41 4.11
C THR A 74 -13.95 20.93 2.79
N GLU A 75 -14.29 20.03 1.86
CA GLU A 75 -14.98 20.30 0.58
C GLU A 75 -16.47 19.99 0.71
#